data_AF-Q0UT19-F1
#
_entry.id   AF-Q0UT19-F1
#
_cell.length_a   1.000
_cell.length_b   1.000
_cell.length_c   1.000
_cell.angle_alpha   90.00
_cell.angle_beta   90.00
_cell.angle_gamma   90.00
#
_symmetry.space_group_name_H-M   'P 1'
#
loop_
_entity.id
_entity.type
_entity.pdbx_description
1 polymer ?
#
loop_
_entity_poly.entity_id
_entity_poly.type
_entity_poly.pdbx_seq_one_letter_code
_entity_poly.pdbx_strand_id
1 'polypeptide(L)'
;MNQGPPPPLPPPPAPSLLPSHPSPPSSRQEVSKPIPDTTMQPSPPPPPPLLNTPLSTADPESPPSPPRPVSSWMPTKAQMYEAFKGLRVDEFGREFRPLHMFFYGSLMDPDVLQAILNLPDLPTMQPATITGYRIKMWSIYPTLVPSSSSEGGSVKGMLWETTSDKQIERLAAYETAAYKSEECEAVLTSGEVVKACRTFCWAGRGDSRELEEGSFDLEWYQRCFKPSVMRRRETSS
;
A
#
# COMPACT_ATOMS: atom_id res chain seq x y z
N MET A 1 -5.94 -13.89 59.10
CA MET A 1 -6.07 -15.13 58.30
C MET A 1 -5.32 -14.89 57.00
N ASN A 2 -4.16 -15.52 56.86
CA ASN A 2 -3.20 -15.28 55.78
C ASN A 2 -3.59 -16.20 54.61
N GLN A 3 -4.14 -15.65 53.53
CA GLN A 3 -4.48 -16.42 52.32
C GLN A 3 -3.20 -16.56 51.49
N GLY A 4 -2.62 -17.77 51.47
CA GLY A 4 -1.46 -18.10 50.65
C GLY A 4 -1.76 -18.03 49.15
N PRO A 5 -0.72 -17.93 48.30
CA PRO A 5 -0.89 -17.82 46.86
C PRO A 5 -1.54 -19.08 46.26
N PRO A 6 -2.34 -18.93 45.19
CA PRO A 6 -3.02 -20.05 44.54
C PRO A 6 -2.02 -21.02 43.88
N PRO A 7 -2.38 -22.32 43.77
CA PRO A 7 -1.51 -23.33 43.17
C PRO A 7 -1.31 -23.09 41.66
N PRO A 8 -0.16 -23.54 41.09
CA PRO A 8 0.14 -23.38 39.67
C PRO A 8 -0.79 -24.23 38.79
N LEU A 9 -1.10 -23.69 37.60
CA LEU A 9 -1.94 -24.35 36.58
C LEU A 9 -1.24 -25.57 35.96
N PRO A 10 -1.99 -26.61 35.57
CA PRO A 10 -1.43 -27.79 34.91
C PRO A 10 -0.94 -27.47 33.48
N PRO A 11 0.09 -28.18 32.98
CA PRO A 11 0.63 -27.98 31.64
C PRO A 11 -0.36 -28.44 30.54
N PRO A 12 -0.28 -27.85 29.33
CA PRO A 12 -1.16 -28.22 28.22
C PRO A 12 -0.86 -29.63 27.68
N PRO A 13 -1.87 -30.32 27.12
CA PRO A 13 -1.68 -31.65 26.55
C PRO A 13 -0.80 -31.62 25.29
N ALA A 14 0.06 -32.64 25.15
CA ALA A 14 0.94 -32.79 23.99
C ALA A 14 0.15 -33.12 22.70
N PRO A 15 0.62 -32.67 21.51
CA PRO A 15 -0.04 -32.95 20.25
C PRO A 15 0.07 -34.44 19.86
N SER A 16 -1.07 -35.03 19.50
CA SER A 16 -1.18 -36.43 19.08
C SER A 16 -0.52 -36.66 17.71
N LEU A 17 0.43 -37.58 17.66
CA LEU A 17 1.05 -38.08 16.43
C LEU A 17 0.06 -39.00 15.69
N LEU A 18 -0.28 -38.66 14.45
CA LEU A 18 -1.03 -39.52 13.54
C LEU A 18 -0.09 -40.56 12.88
N PRO A 19 -0.47 -41.84 12.79
CA PRO A 19 0.34 -42.89 12.19
C PRO A 19 0.20 -42.97 10.66
N SER A 20 1.31 -43.37 10.03
CA SER A 20 1.54 -43.57 8.61
C SER A 20 0.80 -44.78 8.01
N HIS A 21 0.34 -44.62 6.76
CA HIS A 21 -0.10 -45.54 5.68
C HIS A 21 -0.29 -47.06 5.90
N PRO A 22 -1.17 -47.66 5.07
CA PRO A 22 -0.68 -48.72 4.17
C PRO A 22 -1.19 -48.65 2.71
N SER A 23 -0.33 -49.00 1.76
CA SER A 23 -0.63 -49.31 0.34
C SER A 23 -1.24 -50.72 0.19
N PRO A 24 -2.05 -51.01 -0.86
CA PRO A 24 -1.68 -52.00 -1.90
C PRO A 24 -2.46 -51.83 -3.25
N PRO A 25 -2.50 -52.80 -4.20
CA PRO A 25 -1.42 -53.49 -4.91
C PRO A 25 -1.47 -53.26 -6.45
N SER A 26 -0.39 -53.70 -7.10
CA SER A 26 -0.15 -53.70 -8.55
C SER A 26 -0.95 -54.78 -9.31
N SER A 27 -1.49 -54.45 -10.49
CA SER A 27 -1.83 -55.44 -11.52
C SER A 27 -1.66 -54.89 -12.93
N ARG A 28 -1.15 -55.79 -13.77
CA ARG A 28 -0.42 -55.65 -15.02
C ARG A 28 -1.37 -55.87 -16.21
N GLN A 29 -1.42 -54.94 -17.16
CA GLN A 29 -1.74 -55.26 -18.56
C GLN A 29 -0.82 -54.49 -19.51
N GLU A 30 -0.51 -55.15 -20.61
CA GLU A 30 0.64 -54.96 -21.49
C GLU A 30 0.22 -54.26 -22.79
N VAL A 31 1.19 -53.65 -23.48
CA VAL A 31 1.18 -53.29 -24.91
C VAL A 31 0.29 -52.11 -25.34
N SER A 32 0.91 -50.94 -25.43
CA SER A 32 1.20 -50.25 -26.69
C SER A 32 2.12 -49.06 -26.38
N LYS A 33 3.13 -48.81 -27.21
CA LYS A 33 3.94 -47.58 -27.12
C LYS A 33 3.25 -46.49 -27.94
N PRO A 34 2.77 -45.39 -27.34
CA PRO A 34 2.67 -44.11 -28.00
C PRO A 34 3.80 -43.19 -27.53
N ILE A 35 4.26 -42.40 -28.48
CA ILE A 35 5.18 -41.25 -28.40
C ILE A 35 4.78 -40.35 -27.21
N PRO A 36 5.70 -39.73 -26.45
CA PRO A 36 5.32 -38.73 -25.46
C PRO A 36 4.66 -37.54 -26.16
N ASP A 37 3.35 -37.47 -26.02
CA ASP A 37 2.52 -36.32 -26.33
C ASP A 37 2.95 -35.17 -25.40
N THR A 38 3.45 -34.10 -26.01
CA THR A 38 3.80 -32.86 -25.33
C THR A 38 2.48 -32.15 -25.02
N THR A 39 1.92 -32.38 -23.84
CA THR A 39 0.73 -31.64 -23.41
C THR A 39 1.08 -30.17 -23.28
N MET A 40 0.45 -29.42 -24.17
CA MET A 40 0.60 -28.00 -24.44
C MET A 40 0.45 -27.15 -23.17
N GLN A 41 1.44 -26.29 -22.93
CA GLN A 41 1.24 -25.06 -22.17
C GLN A 41 0.06 -24.29 -22.77
N PRO A 42 -0.86 -23.73 -21.96
CA PRO A 42 -1.81 -22.76 -22.47
C PRO A 42 -1.04 -21.51 -22.92
N SER A 43 -1.25 -21.13 -24.18
CA SER A 43 -0.65 -19.98 -24.84
C SER A 43 -0.96 -18.67 -24.07
N PRO A 44 -0.06 -17.67 -24.10
CA PRO A 44 -0.35 -16.34 -23.58
C PRO A 44 -1.55 -15.70 -24.29
N PRO A 45 -2.36 -14.87 -23.60
CA PRO A 45 -3.46 -14.13 -24.24
C PRO A 45 -2.92 -13.12 -25.28
N PRO A 46 -3.70 -12.81 -26.32
CA PRO A 46 -3.21 -12.11 -27.52
C PRO A 46 -2.94 -10.62 -27.26
N PRO A 47 -2.11 -9.96 -28.09
CA PRO A 47 -1.80 -8.55 -27.95
C PRO A 47 -2.97 -7.66 -28.42
N PRO A 48 -3.08 -6.39 -27.94
CA PRO A 48 -3.87 -5.38 -28.63
C PRO A 48 -3.20 -4.99 -29.97
N PRO A 49 -3.96 -4.49 -30.96
CA PRO A 49 -3.45 -4.31 -32.33
C PRO A 49 -2.38 -3.20 -32.41
N LEU A 50 -1.34 -3.47 -33.22
CA LEU A 50 -0.24 -2.56 -33.53
C LEU A 50 -0.67 -1.49 -34.55
N LEU A 51 -0.43 -0.22 -34.25
CA LEU A 51 -0.22 0.80 -35.30
C LEU A 51 1.29 1.04 -35.45
N ASN A 52 1.81 0.64 -36.61
CA ASN A 52 3.21 0.69 -37.05
C ASN A 52 3.90 2.05 -36.88
N THR A 53 5.11 2.10 -36.29
CA THR A 53 6.39 2.65 -36.84
C THR A 53 7.53 2.60 -35.78
N PRO A 54 8.83 2.68 -36.17
CA PRO A 54 9.86 1.71 -35.76
C PRO A 54 10.61 2.04 -34.46
N LEU A 55 11.19 0.96 -33.91
CA LEU A 55 12.22 0.87 -32.87
C LEU A 55 13.16 2.09 -32.84
N SER A 56 12.97 2.97 -31.85
CA SER A 56 13.95 3.99 -31.47
C SER A 56 14.26 3.85 -29.99
N THR A 57 15.53 3.57 -29.72
CA THR A 57 16.22 3.60 -28.43
C THR A 57 15.67 4.71 -27.52
N ALA A 58 14.98 4.35 -26.43
CA ALA A 58 14.55 5.32 -25.42
C ALA A 58 14.37 4.64 -24.04
N ASP A 59 15.20 5.09 -23.11
CA ASP A 59 15.11 5.16 -21.64
C ASP A 59 14.36 4.09 -20.82
N PRO A 60 14.93 3.62 -19.68
CA PRO A 60 14.19 2.76 -18.75
C PRO A 60 12.93 3.49 -18.23
N GLU A 61 11.78 2.90 -18.43
CA GLU A 61 10.46 3.50 -18.22
C GLU A 61 10.25 4.03 -16.78
N SER A 62 9.58 5.19 -16.68
CA SER A 62 9.05 5.74 -15.43
C SER A 62 8.22 4.70 -14.65
N PRO A 63 8.02 4.84 -13.33
CA PRO A 63 7.05 3.99 -12.64
C PRO A 63 5.69 4.17 -13.32
N PRO A 64 4.94 3.08 -13.58
CA PRO A 64 3.66 3.17 -14.25
C PRO A 64 2.75 4.05 -13.42
N SER A 65 2.17 5.11 -13.99
CA SER A 65 1.18 5.88 -13.25
C SER A 65 0.05 4.94 -12.81
N PRO A 66 -0.54 5.11 -11.62
CA PRO A 66 -1.67 4.29 -11.21
C PRO A 66 -2.75 4.34 -12.29
N PRO A 67 -3.51 3.25 -12.51
CA PRO A 67 -4.57 3.22 -13.50
C PRO A 67 -5.48 4.44 -13.33
N ARG A 68 -6.00 5.07 -14.40
CA ARG A 68 -7.05 6.05 -14.17
C ARG A 68 -8.30 5.28 -13.72
N PRO A 69 -8.82 5.55 -12.53
CA PRO A 69 -10.03 4.87 -12.09
C PRO A 69 -11.20 5.28 -12.99
N VAL A 70 -12.07 4.33 -13.31
CA VAL A 70 -13.12 4.46 -14.34
C VAL A 70 -14.40 5.12 -13.80
N SER A 71 -14.36 5.63 -12.56
CA SER A 71 -15.55 5.98 -11.77
C SER A 71 -15.73 7.48 -11.54
N SER A 72 -16.94 7.98 -11.82
CA SER A 72 -17.33 9.38 -11.69
C SER A 72 -17.53 9.89 -10.25
N TRP A 73 -17.44 9.02 -9.24
CA TRP A 73 -17.69 9.34 -7.83
C TRP A 73 -16.41 9.52 -7.00
N MET A 74 -15.26 9.52 -7.65
CA MET A 74 -13.98 9.82 -7.02
C MET A 74 -13.74 11.33 -6.92
N PRO A 75 -13.07 11.79 -5.84
CA PRO A 75 -12.76 13.19 -5.67
C PRO A 75 -11.78 13.66 -6.74
N THR A 76 -12.04 14.84 -7.28
CA THR A 76 -11.10 15.57 -8.11
C THR A 76 -9.89 16.01 -7.28
N LYS A 77 -8.77 16.27 -7.95
CA LYS A 77 -7.59 16.88 -7.34
C LYS A 77 -7.90 18.19 -6.61
N ALA A 78 -8.83 18.99 -7.15
CA ALA A 78 -9.29 20.21 -6.51
C ALA A 78 -10.01 19.93 -5.19
N GLN A 79 -10.90 18.94 -5.14
CA GLN A 79 -11.58 18.54 -3.90
C GLN A 79 -10.62 18.02 -2.84
N MET A 80 -9.58 17.29 -3.25
CA MET A 80 -8.50 16.86 -2.35
C MET A 80 -7.75 18.05 -1.76
N TYR A 81 -7.39 19.02 -2.61
CA TYR A 81 -6.72 20.23 -2.18
C TYR A 81 -7.55 21.07 -1.21
N GLU A 82 -8.84 21.26 -1.49
CA GLU A 82 -9.74 21.99 -0.59
C GLU A 82 -9.89 21.28 0.77
N ALA A 83 -9.93 19.95 0.79
CA ALA A 83 -9.96 19.19 2.04
C ALA A 83 -8.71 19.44 2.90
N PHE A 84 -7.53 19.56 2.30
CA PHE A 84 -6.32 19.93 3.03
C PHE A 84 -6.28 21.41 3.42
N LYS A 85 -6.78 22.31 2.58
CA LYS A 85 -6.85 23.75 2.88
C LYS A 85 -7.76 24.07 4.06
N GLY A 86 -8.92 23.42 4.14
CA GLY A 86 -9.89 23.63 5.22
C GLY A 86 -9.33 23.33 6.62
N LEU A 87 -8.24 22.56 6.71
CA LEU A 87 -7.57 22.20 7.97
C LEU A 87 -6.47 23.18 8.38
N ARG A 88 -6.08 24.10 7.49
CA ARG A 88 -4.94 25.01 7.68
C ARG A 88 -5.34 26.41 8.12
N VAL A 89 -6.63 26.72 8.07
CA VAL A 89 -7.20 28.00 8.51
C VAL A 89 -7.95 27.74 9.80
N ASP A 90 -7.48 28.31 10.90
CA ASP A 90 -8.27 28.26 12.13
C ASP A 90 -9.53 29.14 12.00
N GLU A 91 -10.47 29.00 12.92
CA GLU A 91 -11.73 29.78 12.94
C GLU A 91 -11.53 31.31 12.92
N PHE A 92 -10.29 31.79 13.08
CA PHE A 92 -9.89 33.19 13.08
C PHE A 92 -9.07 33.61 11.85
N GLY A 93 -8.95 32.75 10.84
CA GLY A 93 -8.26 33.10 9.59
C GLY A 93 -6.73 33.12 9.68
N ARG A 94 -6.11 32.54 10.72
CA ARG A 94 -4.65 32.55 10.86
C ARG A 94 -4.01 31.52 9.93
N GLU A 95 -2.92 31.93 9.29
CA GLU A 95 -2.21 31.13 8.30
C GLU A 95 -1.47 29.94 8.91
N PHE A 96 -1.59 28.84 8.17
CA PHE A 96 -0.91 27.56 8.23
C PHE A 96 -0.42 27.02 9.59
N ARG A 97 -1.12 25.98 10.05
CA ARG A 97 -0.61 25.04 11.06
C ARG A 97 0.00 23.82 10.40
N PRO A 98 1.18 23.36 10.85
CA PRO A 98 1.74 22.09 10.41
C PRO A 98 0.70 20.96 10.49
N LEU A 99 0.68 20.10 9.46
CA LEU A 99 -0.25 18.98 9.36
C LEU A 99 0.56 17.69 9.33
N HIS A 100 0.15 16.71 10.14
CA HIS A 100 0.79 15.40 10.15
C HIS A 100 0.14 14.49 9.10
N MET A 101 0.96 13.94 8.22
CA MET A 101 0.58 12.98 7.20
C MET A 101 1.11 11.59 7.56
N PHE A 102 0.23 10.58 7.55
CA PHE A 102 0.59 9.18 7.71
C PHE A 102 0.66 8.50 6.35
N PHE A 103 1.78 7.84 6.07
CA PHE A 103 2.04 7.11 4.82
C PHE A 103 2.27 5.62 5.08
N TYR A 104 1.74 4.78 4.19
CA TYR A 104 1.72 3.31 4.32
C TYR A 104 2.12 2.59 3.01
N GLY A 105 2.78 3.30 2.11
CA GLY A 105 3.16 2.80 0.78
C GLY A 105 4.47 3.43 0.29
N SER A 106 4.54 3.76 -0.99
CA SER A 106 5.75 4.36 -1.61
C SER A 106 6.29 5.60 -0.87
N LEU A 107 5.40 6.45 -0.36
CA LEU A 107 5.76 7.66 0.39
C LEU A 107 6.38 7.39 1.78
N MET A 108 6.45 6.13 2.24
CA MET A 108 7.24 5.77 3.41
C MET A 108 8.75 5.88 3.18
N ASP A 109 9.18 5.87 1.92
CA ASP A 109 10.59 6.04 1.56
C ASP A 109 10.94 7.55 1.50
N PRO A 110 11.87 8.04 2.34
CA PRO A 110 12.22 9.46 2.39
C PRO A 110 12.76 10.02 1.07
N ASP A 111 13.48 9.22 0.27
CA ASP A 111 14.02 9.67 -1.02
C ASP A 111 12.89 9.87 -2.04
N VAL A 112 11.90 8.97 -2.02
CA VAL A 112 10.71 9.06 -2.87
C VAL A 112 9.90 10.29 -2.49
N LEU A 113 9.65 10.50 -1.19
CA LEU A 113 8.95 11.68 -0.68
C LEU A 113 9.69 12.97 -1.04
N GLN A 114 11.01 13.00 -0.86
CA GLN A 114 11.85 14.15 -1.22
C GLN A 114 11.72 14.49 -2.70
N ALA A 115 11.81 13.49 -3.59
CA ALA A 115 11.73 13.69 -5.03
C ALA A 115 10.35 14.21 -5.46
N ILE A 116 9.27 13.63 -4.93
CA ILE A 116 7.89 14.00 -5.28
C ILE A 116 7.57 15.43 -4.81
N LEU A 117 7.97 15.78 -3.60
CA LEU A 117 7.69 17.08 -3.02
C LEU A 117 8.72 18.16 -3.39
N ASN A 118 9.80 17.76 -4.06
CA ASN A 118 10.96 18.58 -4.36
C ASN A 118 11.46 19.31 -3.11
N LEU A 119 11.71 18.53 -2.05
CA LEU A 119 12.25 19.05 -0.79
C LEU A 119 13.75 19.33 -0.92
N PRO A 120 14.27 20.38 -0.27
CA PRO A 120 15.69 20.69 -0.30
C PRO A 120 16.51 19.59 0.38
N ASP A 121 16.02 19.08 1.51
CA ASP A 121 16.68 18.08 2.36
C ASP A 121 15.84 16.81 2.47
N LEU A 122 16.49 15.72 2.89
CA LEU A 122 15.80 14.46 3.11
C LEU A 122 14.82 14.61 4.30
N PRO A 123 13.53 14.24 4.14
CA PRO A 123 12.54 14.42 5.20
C PRO A 123 12.79 13.48 6.37
N THR A 124 12.74 14.02 7.59
CA THR A 124 12.73 13.21 8.82
C THR A 124 11.32 12.69 9.06
N MET A 125 11.16 11.37 9.09
CA MET A 125 9.88 10.70 9.29
C MET A 125 9.92 9.80 10.52
N GLN A 126 8.79 9.62 11.18
CA GLN A 126 8.69 8.81 12.40
C GLN A 126 7.85 7.55 12.18
N PRO A 127 8.32 6.35 12.55
CA PRO A 127 7.53 5.15 12.43
C PRO A 127 6.30 5.20 13.35
N ALA A 128 5.14 4.93 12.77
CA ALA A 128 3.85 5.03 13.43
C ALA A 128 2.90 3.90 13.02
N THR A 129 1.82 3.73 13.79
CA THR A 129 0.74 2.77 13.49
C THR A 129 -0.61 3.45 13.59
N ILE A 130 -1.50 3.19 12.63
CA ILE A 130 -2.92 3.58 12.69
C ILE A 130 -3.80 2.34 12.87
N THR A 131 -5.02 2.50 13.39
CA THR A 131 -6.00 1.42 13.58
C THR A 131 -7.31 1.71 12.85
N GLY A 132 -8.16 0.69 12.69
CA GLY A 132 -9.46 0.83 12.02
C GLY A 132 -9.40 0.75 10.49
N TYR A 133 -8.25 0.33 9.96
CA TYR A 133 -8.02 0.21 8.52
C TYR A 133 -7.43 -1.16 8.18
N ARG A 134 -7.65 -1.61 6.94
CA ARG A 134 -6.93 -2.73 6.34
C ARG A 134 -6.30 -2.30 5.02
N ILE A 135 -5.21 -2.96 4.66
CA ILE A 135 -4.57 -2.79 3.35
C ILE A 135 -5.27 -3.67 2.32
N LYS A 136 -5.54 -3.09 1.16
CA LYS A 136 -5.87 -3.81 -0.07
C LYS A 136 -4.99 -3.31 -1.21
N MET A 137 -4.82 -4.14 -2.23
CA MET A 137 -3.99 -3.82 -3.38
C MET A 137 -4.86 -3.36 -4.55
N TRP A 138 -4.49 -2.21 -5.12
CA TRP A 138 -4.97 -1.76 -6.42
C TRP A 138 -3.82 -1.92 -7.41
N SER A 139 -3.81 -3.04 -8.12
CA SER A 139 -2.62 -3.50 -8.84
C SER A 139 -1.42 -3.58 -7.88
N ILE A 140 -0.32 -2.86 -8.15
CA ILE A 140 0.88 -2.84 -7.30
C ILE A 140 0.80 -1.83 -6.15
N TYR A 141 -0.29 -1.05 -6.05
CA TYR A 141 -0.40 0.06 -5.11
C TYR A 141 -1.21 -0.31 -3.86
N PRO A 142 -0.69 -0.06 -2.64
CA PRO A 142 -1.49 -0.24 -1.44
C PRO A 142 -2.57 0.82 -1.33
N THR A 143 -3.68 0.44 -0.73
CA THR A 143 -4.80 1.33 -0.41
C THR A 143 -5.32 1.01 0.99
N LEU A 144 -5.64 2.04 1.78
CA LEU A 144 -6.38 1.86 3.02
C LEU A 144 -7.87 1.76 2.73
N VAL A 145 -8.50 0.74 3.31
CA VAL A 145 -9.95 0.59 3.34
C VAL A 145 -10.42 0.58 4.80
N PRO A 146 -11.41 1.42 5.18
CA PRO A 146 -11.98 1.37 6.52
C PRO A 146 -12.46 -0.03 6.88
N SER A 147 -12.15 -0.47 8.10
CA SER A 147 -12.57 -1.75 8.64
C SER A 147 -13.53 -1.54 9.80
N SER A 148 -14.76 -2.02 9.65
CA SER A 148 -15.80 -2.00 10.68
C SER A 148 -15.77 -3.22 11.61
N SER A 149 -14.81 -4.14 11.43
CA SER A 149 -14.60 -5.26 12.34
C SER A 149 -14.17 -4.77 13.73
N SER A 150 -14.70 -5.38 14.78
CA SER A 150 -14.28 -5.15 16.17
C SER A 150 -12.79 -5.48 16.39
N GLU A 151 -12.19 -6.26 15.51
CA GLU A 151 -10.76 -6.42 15.32
C GLU A 151 -10.30 -5.48 14.20
N GLY A 152 -10.35 -4.17 14.43
CA GLY A 152 -9.86 -3.19 13.47
C GLY A 152 -8.38 -3.46 13.18
N GLY A 153 -8.05 -3.72 11.91
CA GLY A 153 -6.66 -3.94 11.50
C GLY A 153 -5.77 -2.77 11.90
N SER A 154 -4.52 -3.07 12.24
CA SER A 154 -3.48 -2.07 12.44
C SER A 154 -2.58 -1.99 11.21
N VAL A 155 -2.25 -0.78 10.81
CA VAL A 155 -1.38 -0.53 9.66
C VAL A 155 -0.16 0.23 10.13
N LYS A 156 1.01 -0.35 9.86
CA LYS A 156 2.31 0.28 10.12
C LYS A 156 2.67 1.20 8.96
N GLY A 157 3.33 2.30 9.29
CA GLY A 157 3.72 3.30 8.31
C GLY A 157 4.65 4.34 8.89
N MET A 158 4.73 5.47 8.22
CA MET A 158 5.58 6.60 8.59
C MET A 158 4.75 7.86 8.71
N LEU A 159 4.94 8.60 9.80
CA LEU A 159 4.37 9.91 10.03
C LEU A 159 5.36 10.99 9.59
N TRP A 160 4.88 11.99 8.88
CA TRP A 160 5.67 13.13 8.44
C TRP A 160 4.88 14.42 8.60
N GLU A 161 5.55 15.48 9.05
CA GLU A 161 4.95 16.80 9.19
C GLU A 161 5.14 17.60 7.89
N THR A 162 4.03 17.99 7.26
CA THR A 162 4.06 19.00 6.19
C THR A 162 4.13 20.39 6.82
N THR A 163 4.93 21.26 6.21
CA THR A 163 5.23 22.62 6.66
C THR A 163 4.94 23.71 5.60
N SER A 164 4.36 23.39 4.45
CA SER A 164 3.98 24.41 3.44
C SER A 164 2.80 23.98 2.55
N ASP A 165 2.14 24.94 1.90
CA ASP A 165 1.03 24.67 0.95
C ASP A 165 1.55 23.93 -0.28
N LYS A 166 2.75 24.29 -0.73
CA LYS A 166 3.40 23.69 -1.88
C LYS A 166 3.65 22.19 -1.70
N GLN A 167 3.94 21.74 -0.49
CA GLN A 167 4.06 20.31 -0.16
C GLN A 167 2.70 19.61 -0.29
N ILE A 168 1.64 20.21 0.25
CA ILE A 168 0.27 19.68 0.12
C ILE A 168 -0.19 19.63 -1.34
N GLU A 169 0.05 20.67 -2.12
CA GLU A 169 -0.29 20.73 -3.54
C GLU A 169 0.41 19.62 -4.33
N ARG A 170 1.67 19.34 -4.00
CA ARG A 170 2.43 18.26 -4.63
C ARG A 170 1.98 16.88 -4.17
N LEU A 171 1.64 16.70 -2.90
CA LEU A 171 1.01 15.47 -2.41
C LEU A 171 -0.31 15.22 -3.16
N ALA A 172 -1.20 16.20 -3.22
CA ALA A 172 -2.46 16.10 -3.96
C ALA A 172 -2.26 15.95 -5.48
N ALA A 173 -1.12 16.38 -6.02
CA ALA A 173 -0.76 16.17 -7.42
C ALA A 173 -0.24 14.76 -7.72
N TYR A 174 0.49 14.18 -6.76
CA TYR A 174 1.05 12.85 -6.85
C TYR A 174 -0.03 11.78 -6.65
N GLU A 175 -0.88 11.99 -5.65
CA GLU A 175 -2.00 11.09 -5.39
C GLU A 175 -3.06 11.24 -6.46
N THR A 176 -3.45 10.11 -7.05
CA THR A 176 -4.49 10.09 -8.07
C THR A 176 -5.87 10.25 -7.43
N ALA A 177 -6.90 10.54 -8.24
CA ALA A 177 -8.30 10.58 -7.79
C ALA A 177 -8.78 9.27 -7.10
N ALA A 178 -8.02 8.18 -7.25
CA ALA A 178 -8.23 6.92 -6.56
C ALA A 178 -8.16 7.02 -5.03
N TYR A 179 -7.55 8.07 -4.49
CA TYR A 179 -7.39 8.28 -3.06
C TYR A 179 -8.15 9.51 -2.57
N LYS A 180 -8.70 9.40 -1.37
CA LYS A 180 -9.30 10.50 -0.60
C LYS A 180 -8.49 10.76 0.67
N SER A 181 -8.47 12.00 1.14
CA SER A 181 -7.87 12.32 2.44
C SER A 181 -8.85 12.00 3.56
N GLU A 182 -8.39 11.25 4.56
CA GLU A 182 -9.17 10.90 5.75
C GLU A 182 -8.39 11.26 7.02
N GLU A 183 -9.13 11.64 8.06
CA GLU A 183 -8.55 11.89 9.38
C GLU A 183 -8.30 10.56 10.12
N CYS A 184 -7.19 10.50 10.85
CA CYS A 184 -6.84 9.36 11.67
C CYS A 184 -6.07 9.79 12.93
N GLU A 185 -5.84 8.80 13.81
CA GLU A 185 -4.91 8.92 14.93
C GLU A 185 -3.74 7.96 14.68
N ALA A 186 -2.52 8.46 14.83
CA ALA A 186 -1.31 7.69 14.64
C ALA A 186 -0.58 7.53 15.97
N VAL A 187 -0.21 6.29 16.30
CA VAL A 187 0.59 5.96 17.48
C VAL A 187 2.04 5.82 17.05
N LEU A 188 2.91 6.72 17.53
CA LEU A 188 4.35 6.65 17.31
C LEU A 188 4.94 5.45 18.05
N THR A 189 6.14 5.03 17.65
CA THR A 189 6.89 3.95 18.34
C THR A 189 7.21 4.30 19.80
N SER A 190 7.28 5.59 20.13
CA SER A 190 7.41 6.08 21.52
C SER A 190 6.17 5.83 22.38
N GLY A 191 5.03 5.46 21.77
CA GLY A 191 3.72 5.39 22.42
C GLY A 191 2.94 6.71 22.40
N GLU A 192 3.53 7.79 21.89
CA GLU A 192 2.84 9.06 21.71
C GLU A 192 1.74 8.97 20.64
N VAL A 193 0.56 9.52 20.95
CA VAL A 193 -0.58 9.56 20.04
C VAL A 193 -0.65 10.92 19.37
N VAL A 194 -0.44 10.95 18.06
CA VAL A 194 -0.64 12.13 17.23
C VAL A 194 -2.06 12.10 16.67
N LYS A 195 -2.88 13.03 17.14
CA LYS A 195 -4.28 13.19 16.74
C LYS A 195 -4.43 14.09 15.53
N ALA A 196 -5.59 14.01 14.86
CA ALA A 196 -5.93 14.82 13.70
C ALA A 196 -4.88 14.76 12.57
N CYS A 197 -4.16 13.63 12.46
CA CYS A 197 -3.30 13.39 11.32
C CYS A 197 -4.15 12.94 10.13
N ARG A 198 -3.59 13.07 8.93
CA ARG A 198 -4.27 12.75 7.68
C ARG A 198 -3.58 11.59 6.99
N THR A 199 -4.36 10.76 6.33
CA THR A 199 -3.87 9.65 5.51
C THR A 199 -4.62 9.62 4.18
N PHE A 200 -4.11 8.88 3.22
CA PHE A 200 -4.80 8.60 1.97
C PHE A 200 -5.58 7.31 2.09
N CYS A 201 -6.87 7.31 1.82
CA CYS A 201 -7.71 6.12 1.80
C CYS A 201 -8.22 5.89 0.39
N TRP A 202 -8.59 4.65 0.07
CA TRP A 202 -9.32 4.37 -1.16
C TRP A 202 -10.54 5.28 -1.22
N ALA A 203 -10.59 6.13 -2.26
CA ALA A 203 -11.78 6.93 -2.55
C ALA A 203 -12.95 6.03 -2.94
N GLY A 204 -12.61 4.81 -3.34
CA GLY A 204 -13.54 3.86 -3.87
C GLY A 204 -14.43 3.15 -2.81
N ARG A 205 -15.32 2.23 -3.24
CA ARG A 205 -15.97 1.26 -2.35
C ARG A 205 -14.95 0.22 -1.92
N GLY A 206 -14.92 -0.10 -0.63
CA GLY A 206 -13.96 -1.05 -0.05
C GLY A 206 -14.11 -2.51 -0.49
N ASP A 207 -15.25 -2.85 -1.10
CA ASP A 207 -15.58 -4.14 -1.72
C ASP A 207 -15.53 -4.07 -3.26
N SER A 208 -14.93 -3.02 -3.82
CA SER A 208 -14.73 -2.90 -5.27
C SER A 208 -13.93 -4.08 -5.82
N ARG A 209 -14.32 -4.53 -7.02
CA ARG A 209 -13.58 -5.56 -7.79
C ARG A 209 -12.22 -5.08 -8.30
N GLU A 210 -11.96 -3.78 -8.21
CA GLU A 210 -10.66 -3.19 -8.52
C GLU A 210 -9.62 -3.44 -7.41
N LEU A 211 -10.08 -3.89 -6.23
CA LEU A 211 -9.23 -4.17 -5.09
C LEU A 211 -9.07 -5.66 -4.87
N GLU A 212 -7.83 -6.06 -4.68
CA GLU A 212 -7.44 -7.43 -4.36
C GLU A 212 -6.90 -7.51 -2.92
N GLU A 213 -7.04 -8.69 -2.31
CA GLU A 213 -6.39 -8.97 -1.02
C GLU A 213 -4.88 -9.11 -1.26
N GLY A 214 -4.07 -8.57 -0.36
CA GLY A 214 -2.61 -8.63 -0.49
C GLY A 214 -1.89 -7.76 0.54
N SER A 215 -0.57 -7.73 0.44
CA SER A 215 0.30 -6.90 1.27
C SER A 215 1.28 -6.12 0.41
N PHE A 216 1.64 -4.94 0.87
CA PHE A 216 2.67 -4.13 0.23
C PHE A 216 4.06 -4.47 0.76
N ASP A 217 4.98 -4.75 -0.15
CA ASP A 217 6.39 -4.96 0.14
C ASP A 217 7.19 -3.71 -0.27
N LEU A 218 7.62 -2.95 0.74
CA LEU A 218 8.40 -1.73 0.54
C LEU A 218 9.79 -2.02 -0.06
N GLU A 219 10.45 -3.10 0.33
CA GLU A 219 11.79 -3.44 -0.19
C GLU A 219 11.72 -3.80 -1.67
N TRP A 220 10.69 -4.55 -2.07
CA TRP A 220 10.44 -4.83 -3.47
C TRP A 220 10.17 -3.54 -4.27
N TYR A 221 9.35 -2.64 -3.74
CA TYR A 221 9.09 -1.33 -4.37
C TYR A 221 10.37 -0.51 -4.55
N GLN A 222 11.21 -0.45 -3.51
CA GLN A 222 12.50 0.25 -3.54
C GLN A 222 13.44 -0.33 -4.60
N ARG A 223 13.48 -1.66 -4.76
CA ARG A 223 14.34 -2.29 -5.75
C ARG A 223 13.86 -2.07 -7.18
N CYS A 224 12.55 -2.12 -7.41
CA CYS A 224 11.99 -2.19 -8.77
C CYS A 224 11.49 -0.85 -9.32
N PHE A 225 11.04 0.09 -8.47
CA PHE A 225 10.34 1.30 -8.92
C PHE A 225 10.98 2.61 -8.47
N LYS A 226 11.63 2.65 -7.30
CA LYS A 226 12.33 3.84 -6.81
C LYS A 226 13.32 4.42 -7.83
N PRO A 227 14.17 3.65 -8.54
CA PRO A 227 15.09 4.21 -9.53
C PRO A 227 14.40 5.04 -10.62
N SER A 228 13.20 4.63 -11.04
CA SER A 228 12.43 5.35 -12.04
C SER A 228 11.81 6.64 -11.50
N VAL A 229 11.44 6.71 -10.22
CA VAL A 229 11.03 7.97 -9.56
C VAL A 229 12.20 8.94 -9.50
N MET A 230 13.38 8.44 -9.11
CA MET A 230 14.56 9.27 -8.87
C MET A 230 15.12 9.90 -10.15
N ARG A 231 15.08 9.19 -11.29
CA ARG A 231 15.59 9.72 -12.57
C ARG A 231 14.85 10.99 -13.03
N ARG A 232 13.57 11.15 -12.68
CA ARG A 232 12.75 12.30 -13.07
C ARG A 232 13.24 13.64 -12.47
N ARG A 233 14.04 13.58 -11.39
CA ARG A 233 14.67 14.75 -10.75
C ARG A 233 15.89 15.24 -11.53
N GLU A 234 16.68 14.32 -12.08
CA GLU A 234 17.93 14.63 -12.78
C GLU A 234 17.69 15.34 -14.12
N THR A 235 16.57 15.06 -14.79
CA THR A 235 16.21 15.69 -16.08
C THR A 235 15.57 17.08 -15.93
N SER A 236 15.36 17.56 -14.70
CA SER A 236 14.68 18.84 -14.43
C SER A 236 15.58 19.88 -13.76
N SER A 237 16.90 19.65 -13.74
CA SER A 237 17.91 20.61 -13.27
C SER A 237 18.55 21.40 -14.41
#